data_AF-A0A1V5ZJD2-F1
#
_entry.id   AF-A0A1V5ZJD2-F1
#
_cell.length_a   1.000
_cell.length_b   1.000
_cell.length_c   1.000
_cell.angle_alpha   90.00
_cell.angle_beta   90.00
_cell.angle_gamma   90.00
#
_symmetry.space_group_name_H-M   'P 1'
#
loop_
_entity.id
_entity.type
_entity.pdbx_description
1 polymer ?
#
loop_
_entity_poly.entity_id
_entity_poly.type
_entity_poly.pdbx_seq_one_letter_code
_entity_poly.pdbx_strand_id
1 'polypeptide(L)'
;MKHPTEIENYDGDLRNLAREVTNLRYDSLTKFLNYISMYLKLDANKDLKRRNMQLYSKLHDVFTYLDKSINDMEKVWNICKLHMKETNENKS
;
A
#
# COMPACT_ATOMS: atom_id res chain seq x y z
N MET A 1 -11.53 -18.61 -7.32
CA MET A 1 -10.41 -18.39 -6.39
C MET A 1 -10.99 -18.42 -4.99
N LYS A 2 -10.34 -19.08 -4.04
CA LYS A 2 -10.72 -18.94 -2.63
C LYS A 2 -10.15 -17.61 -2.13
N HIS A 3 -10.98 -16.76 -1.56
CA HIS A 3 -10.54 -15.52 -0.90
C HIS A 3 -10.48 -15.80 0.60
N PRO A 4 -9.29 -16.01 1.19
CA PRO A 4 -9.18 -16.28 2.61
C PRO A 4 -9.62 -15.05 3.41
N THR A 5 -10.20 -15.29 4.59
CA THR A 5 -10.62 -14.23 5.53
C THR A 5 -9.52 -13.85 6.52
N GLU A 6 -8.44 -14.63 6.56
CA GLU A 6 -7.29 -14.49 7.46
C GLU A 6 -5.98 -14.61 6.67
N ILE A 7 -4.89 -14.13 7.24
CA ILE A 7 -3.55 -14.25 6.66
C ILE A 7 -2.88 -15.49 7.24
N GLU A 8 -2.52 -16.42 6.36
CA GLU A 8 -1.77 -17.61 6.74
C GLU A 8 -0.40 -17.22 7.32
N ASN A 9 -0.02 -17.83 8.45
CA ASN A 9 1.23 -17.56 9.17
C ASN A 9 1.35 -16.14 9.77
N TYR A 10 0.22 -15.47 10.03
CA TYR A 10 0.20 -14.27 10.84
C TYR A 10 -0.55 -14.54 12.14
N ASP A 11 0.15 -14.50 13.26
CA ASP A 11 -0.40 -14.84 14.59
C ASP A 11 -1.34 -13.77 15.16
N GLY A 12 -1.43 -12.59 14.51
CA GLY A 12 -2.31 -11.49 14.90
C GLY A 12 -3.63 -11.45 14.13
N ASP A 13 -4.51 -10.53 14.52
CA ASP A 13 -5.73 -10.23 13.77
C ASP A 13 -5.48 -9.11 12.73
N LEU A 14 -6.44 -8.89 11.82
CA LEU A 14 -6.34 -7.84 10.79
C LEU A 14 -6.15 -6.43 11.38
N ARG A 15 -6.57 -6.20 12.64
CA ARG A 15 -6.39 -4.93 13.33
C ARG A 15 -4.94 -4.74 13.75
N ASN A 16 -4.31 -5.76 14.31
CA ASN A 16 -2.90 -5.76 14.66
C ASN A 16 -2.03 -5.55 13.43
N LEU A 17 -2.38 -6.21 12.32
CA LEU A 17 -1.69 -6.02 11.05
C LEU A 17 -1.76 -4.57 10.57
N ALA A 18 -2.96 -3.98 10.58
CA ALA A 18 -3.13 -2.59 10.18
C ALA A 18 -2.29 -1.64 11.02
N ARG A 19 -2.23 -1.85 12.35
CA ARG A 19 -1.39 -1.09 13.26
C ARG A 19 0.10 -1.26 12.93
N GLU A 20 0.55 -2.49 12.71
CA GLU A 20 1.97 -2.78 12.45
C GLU A 20 2.44 -2.22 11.11
N VAL A 21 1.63 -2.37 10.07
CA VAL A 21 1.90 -1.81 8.74
C VAL A 21 1.94 -0.29 8.77
N THR A 22 0.98 0.37 9.43
CA THR A 22 0.91 1.83 9.46
C THR A 22 1.98 2.47 10.34
N ASN A 23 2.62 1.70 11.24
CA ASN A 23 3.75 2.13 12.05
C ASN A 23 5.10 2.05 11.31
N LEU A 24 5.14 1.54 10.08
CA LEU A 24 6.34 1.58 9.26
C LEU A 24 6.74 3.02 8.95
N ARG A 25 8.05 3.24 8.78
CA ARG A 25 8.55 4.50 8.22
C ARG A 25 7.94 4.73 6.84
N TYR A 26 7.64 5.99 6.52
CA TYR A 26 6.84 6.31 5.33
C TYR A 26 7.40 5.77 4.02
N ASP A 27 8.72 5.73 3.82
CA ASP A 27 9.33 5.09 2.65
C ASP A 27 9.05 3.57 2.57
N SER A 28 9.13 2.86 3.70
CA SER A 28 8.80 1.43 3.78
C SER A 28 7.30 1.19 3.61
N LEU A 29 6.44 2.04 4.19
CA LEU A 29 5.00 1.97 4.00
C LEU A 29 4.62 2.19 2.54
N THR A 30 5.21 3.20 1.87
CA THR A 30 5.01 3.44 0.44
C THR A 30 5.39 2.22 -0.40
N LYS A 31 6.50 1.53 -0.09
CA LYS A 31 6.88 0.28 -0.77
C LYS A 31 5.84 -0.82 -0.57
N PHE A 32 5.32 -0.97 0.64
CA PHE A 32 4.26 -1.94 0.93
C PHE A 32 2.97 -1.65 0.14
N LEU A 33 2.53 -0.38 0.10
CA LEU A 33 1.37 0.04 -0.68
C LEU A 33 1.56 -0.20 -2.18
N ASN A 34 2.77 0.01 -2.71
CA ASN A 34 3.12 -0.33 -4.09
C ASN A 34 2.92 -1.82 -4.39
N TYR A 35 3.31 -2.72 -3.47
CA TYR A 35 3.04 -4.15 -3.64
C TYR A 35 1.54 -4.44 -3.66
N ILE A 36 0.75 -3.84 -2.77
CA ILE A 36 -0.72 -3.98 -2.79
C ILE A 36 -1.29 -3.54 -4.14
N SER A 37 -0.91 -2.35 -4.63
CA SER A 37 -1.36 -1.81 -5.91
C SER A 37 -1.04 -2.76 -7.07
N MET A 38 0.18 -3.30 -7.09
CA MET A 38 0.62 -4.28 -8.09
C MET A 38 -0.25 -5.54 -8.07
N TYR A 39 -0.53 -6.13 -6.91
CA TYR A 39 -1.33 -7.34 -6.81
C TYR A 39 -2.81 -7.10 -7.18
N LEU A 40 -3.39 -5.96 -6.79
CA LEU A 40 -4.74 -5.58 -7.20
C LEU A 40 -4.86 -5.40 -8.72
N LYS A 41 -3.85 -4.79 -9.36
CA LYS A 41 -3.78 -4.67 -10.81
C LYS A 41 -3.70 -6.04 -11.50
N LEU A 42 -2.93 -6.98 -10.94
CA LEU A 42 -2.88 -8.35 -11.45
C LEU A 42 -4.24 -9.04 -11.36
N ASP A 43 -4.99 -8.82 -10.28
CA ASP A 43 -6.34 -9.37 -10.12
C ASP A 43 -7.35 -8.73 -11.09
N ALA A 44 -7.32 -7.40 -11.25
CA ALA A 44 -8.12 -6.70 -12.26
C ALA A 44 -7.89 -7.30 -13.67
N ASN A 45 -6.63 -7.54 -14.03
CA ASN A 45 -6.26 -8.12 -15.31
C ASN A 45 -6.77 -9.56 -15.49
N LYS A 46 -6.90 -10.34 -14.40
CA LYS A 46 -7.54 -11.68 -14.47
C LYS A 46 -9.02 -11.55 -14.79
N ASP A 47 -9.72 -10.55 -14.22
CA ASP A 47 -11.13 -10.32 -14.49
C ASP A 47 -11.39 -9.79 -15.90
N LEU A 48 -10.49 -8.93 -16.42
CA LEU A 48 -10.51 -8.50 -17.81
C LEU A 48 -10.40 -9.70 -18.76
N LYS A 49 -9.45 -10.62 -18.52
CA LYS A 49 -9.28 -11.85 -19.31
C LYS A 49 -10.51 -12.76 -19.27
N ARG A 50 -11.27 -12.73 -18.16
CA ARG A 50 -12.54 -13.45 -17.98
C ARG A 50 -13.75 -12.69 -18.53
N ARG A 51 -13.56 -11.54 -19.18
CA ARG A 51 -14.61 -10.64 -19.69
C ARG A 51 -15.54 -10.10 -18.60
N ASN A 52 -15.11 -10.07 -17.35
CA ASN A 52 -15.86 -9.45 -16.25
C ASN A 52 -15.47 -7.97 -16.13
N MET A 53 -16.04 -7.16 -17.03
CA MET A 53 -15.72 -5.73 -17.13
C MET A 53 -16.11 -4.94 -15.87
N GLN A 54 -17.13 -5.38 -15.13
CA GLN A 54 -17.57 -4.71 -13.91
C GLN A 54 -16.53 -4.84 -12.79
N LEU A 55 -16.06 -6.07 -12.54
CA LEU A 55 -15.00 -6.31 -11.55
C LEU A 55 -13.68 -5.66 -11.95
N TYR A 56 -13.30 -5.79 -13.23
CA TYR A 56 -12.14 -5.09 -13.78
C TYR A 56 -12.22 -3.58 -13.51
N SER A 57 -13.32 -2.93 -13.86
CA SER A 57 -13.48 -1.49 -13.67
C SER A 57 -13.36 -1.09 -12.20
N LYS A 58 -13.97 -1.85 -11.28
CA LYS A 58 -13.91 -1.54 -9.86
C LYS A 58 -12.53 -1.75 -9.26
N LEU A 59 -11.85 -2.85 -9.59
CA LEU A 59 -10.46 -3.05 -9.16
C LEU A 59 -9.52 -2.01 -9.81
N HIS A 60 -9.83 -1.57 -11.03
CA HIS A 60 -9.08 -0.53 -11.71
C HIS A 60 -9.16 0.81 -10.97
N ASP A 61 -10.35 1.20 -10.54
CA ASP A 61 -10.56 2.39 -9.72
C ASP A 61 -9.78 2.30 -8.40
N VAL A 62 -9.82 1.14 -7.72
CA VAL A 62 -9.10 0.92 -6.45
C VAL A 62 -7.60 1.14 -6.62
N PHE A 63 -6.95 0.51 -7.61
CA PHE A 63 -5.51 0.72 -7.78
C PHE A 63 -5.20 2.17 -8.18
N THR A 64 -6.08 2.84 -8.94
CA THR A 64 -5.90 4.24 -9.33
C THR A 64 -5.91 5.17 -8.11
N TYR A 65 -6.83 4.96 -7.17
CA TYR A 65 -6.85 5.73 -5.92
C TYR A 65 -5.67 5.39 -5.01
N LEU A 66 -5.26 4.12 -4.98
CA LEU A 66 -4.10 3.69 -4.22
C LEU A 66 -2.81 4.30 -4.77
N ASP A 67 -2.64 4.36 -6.08
CA ASP A 67 -1.49 5.00 -6.75
C ASP A 67 -1.40 6.49 -6.41
N LYS A 68 -2.52 7.22 -6.41
CA LYS A 68 -2.58 8.60 -5.91
C LYS A 68 -2.14 8.70 -4.45
N SER A 69 -2.61 7.78 -3.60
CA SER A 69 -2.26 7.75 -2.18
C SER A 69 -0.78 7.46 -1.96
N ILE A 70 -0.18 6.57 -2.76
CA ILE A 70 1.26 6.27 -2.77
C ILE A 70 2.07 7.53 -3.09
N ASN A 71 1.68 8.27 -4.14
CA ASN A 71 2.32 9.53 -4.51
C ASN A 71 2.26 10.58 -3.39
N ASP A 72 1.14 10.65 -2.66
CA ASP A 72 1.02 11.56 -1.52
C ASP A 72 1.87 11.09 -0.33
N MET A 73 1.95 9.78 -0.07
CA MET A 73 2.83 9.21 0.96
C MET A 73 4.32 9.48 0.67
N GLU A 74 4.73 9.49 -0.60
CA GLU A 74 6.09 9.90 -0.98
C GLU A 74 6.38 11.36 -0.64
N LYS A 75 5.41 12.26 -0.86
CA LYS A 75 5.55 13.67 -0.44
C LYS A 75 5.64 13.80 1.08
N VAL A 76 4.82 13.05 1.82
CA VAL A 76 4.89 12.99 3.29
C VAL A 76 6.28 12.54 3.74
N TRP A 77 6.82 11.48 3.14
CA TRP A 77 8.18 11.03 3.44
C TRP A 77 9.23 12.12 3.16
N ASN A 78 9.13 12.82 2.03
CA ASN A 78 10.07 13.88 1.68
C ASN A 78 10.04 15.02 2.71
N ILE A 79 8.87 15.40 3.22
CA ILE A 79 8.74 16.38 4.32
C ILE A 79 9.43 15.87 5.58
N CYS A 80 9.12 14.63 6.01
CA CYS A 80 9.68 14.08 7.25
C CYS A 80 11.21 13.87 7.17
N LYS A 81 11.71 13.46 6.01
CA LYS A 81 13.14 13.24 5.78
C LYS A 81 13.96 14.53 5.93
N LEU A 82 13.42 15.68 5.54
CA LEU A 82 14.08 16.97 5.71
C LEU A 82 14.30 17.29 7.19
N HIS A 83 13.26 17.17 8.02
CA HIS A 83 13.36 17.40 9.46
C HIS A 83 14.31 16.41 10.17
N MET A 84 14.37 15.15 9.71
CA MET A 84 15.33 14.18 10.23
C MET A 84 16.78 14.55 9.93
N LYS A 85 17.06 15.19 8.79
CA LYS A 85 18.41 15.67 8.45
C LYS A 85 18.79 16.91 9.25
N GLU A 86 17.90 17.91 9.32
CA GLU A 86 18.11 19.14 10.10
C GLU A 86 18.39 18.86 11.58
N THR A 87 17.73 17.85 12.15
CA THR A 87 17.95 17.44 13.55
C THR A 87 19.34 16.86 13.79
N ASN A 88 19.95 16.23 12.78
CA ASN A 88 21.28 15.62 12.91
C ASN A 88 22.41 16.65 12.70
N GLU A 89 22.18 17.66 11.86
CA GLU A 89 23.13 18.76 11.63
C GLU A 89 23.19 19.73 12.82
N ASN A 90 22.07 19.99 13.52
CA ASN A 90 22.03 20.84 14.71
C ASN A 90 22.52 20.17 16.02
N LYS A 91 22.92 18.90 15.95
CA LYS A 91 23.47 18.14 17.09
C LYS A 91 24.98 17.85 16.95
N SER A 92 25.61 18.33 15.89
CA SER A 92 27.07 18.29 15.67
C SER A 92 27.69 19.65 15.92
#